data_AF-U3TZ97-F1
#
_entry.id   AF-U3TZ97-F1
#
_cell.length_a   1.000
_cell.length_b   1.000
_cell.length_c   1.000
_cell.angle_alpha   90.00
_cell.angle_beta   90.00
_cell.angle_gamma   90.00
#
_symmetry.space_group_name_H-M   'P 1'
#
loop_
_entity.id
_entity.type
_entity.pdbx_description
1 polymer ?
#
loop_
_entity_poly.entity_id
_entity_poly.type
_entity_poly.pdbx_seq_one_letter_code
_entity_poly.pdbx_strand_id
1 'polypeptide(L)'
;MPFIFKNYSVRDFAEFLEIYGLPLRVGKYPSGASAEQKSALMRAVMDIGRRAGGIIPAGMSLEFEAAANGQSDPFMAMIAWGERAISKAILGGTLTSEAGDKGARSLGEVHNAVRKEIRNADLRQLSRTFNRDLIYPLLALNSPVPLDPRRLPRLVFDTLECEDMASFAEAIPKLATGMAIPVSWIYDKLRIPVPDGNEAVFTVSSPPAVAHTALSATLTPAAPITDALDAVETALDATGLNASADPLLAPVIAAIREQGPEAALEQAAILYPEMDDRALIELLTRATFALEVWGRLDATTD
;
A
#
# COMPACT_ATOMS: atom_id res chain seq x y z
N MET A 1 -14.35 -4.06 25.53
CA MET A 1 -13.76 -3.11 26.50
C MET A 1 -12.87 -2.04 25.84
N PRO A 2 -11.87 -2.36 24.98
CA PRO A 2 -10.96 -1.34 24.44
C PRO A 2 -11.64 -0.21 23.64
N PHE A 3 -12.66 -0.54 22.84
CA PHE A 3 -13.45 0.44 22.10
C PHE A 3 -14.08 1.51 22.99
N ILE A 4 -14.65 1.11 24.14
CA ILE A 4 -15.37 2.02 25.04
C ILE A 4 -14.38 2.98 25.70
N PHE A 5 -13.29 2.44 26.27
CA PHE A 5 -12.25 3.27 26.90
C PHE A 5 -11.61 4.24 25.92
N LYS A 6 -11.33 3.80 24.69
CA LYS A 6 -10.85 4.69 23.63
C LYS A 6 -11.81 5.86 23.39
N ASN A 7 -13.10 5.58 23.20
CA ASN A 7 -14.08 6.63 22.92
C ASN A 7 -14.24 7.62 24.07
N TYR A 8 -14.20 7.16 25.32
CA TYR A 8 -14.18 8.06 26.47
C TYR A 8 -12.94 8.93 26.46
N SER A 9 -11.76 8.37 26.22
CA SER A 9 -10.53 9.16 26.15
C SER A 9 -10.51 10.16 24.99
N VAL A 10 -11.06 9.82 23.84
CA VAL A 10 -11.22 10.79 22.72
C VAL A 10 -12.13 11.94 23.12
N ARG A 11 -13.28 11.63 23.75
CA ARG A 11 -14.23 12.66 24.20
C ARG A 11 -13.60 13.57 25.25
N ASP A 12 -12.98 12.98 26.27
CA ASP A 12 -12.38 13.72 27.37
C ASP A 12 -11.16 14.52 26.87
N PHE A 13 -10.45 14.04 25.86
CA PHE A 13 -9.38 14.79 25.18
C PHE A 13 -9.92 15.99 24.41
N ALA A 14 -11.06 15.85 23.72
CA ALA A 14 -11.71 16.97 23.04
C ALA A 14 -12.18 18.04 24.03
N GLU A 15 -12.78 17.63 25.16
CA GLU A 15 -13.18 18.55 26.24
C GLU A 15 -11.96 19.24 26.86
N PHE A 16 -10.88 18.49 27.08
CA PHE A 16 -9.60 19.04 27.52
C PHE A 16 -9.09 20.12 26.55
N LEU A 17 -9.08 19.86 25.24
CA LEU A 17 -8.66 20.83 24.22
C LEU A 17 -9.57 22.07 24.17
N GLU A 18 -10.87 21.92 24.44
CA GLU A 18 -11.82 23.04 24.49
C GLU A 18 -11.54 23.97 25.68
N ILE A 19 -11.33 23.40 26.88
CA ILE A 19 -11.00 24.16 28.09
C ILE A 19 -9.62 24.83 27.94
N TYR A 20 -8.65 24.13 27.36
CA TYR A 20 -7.33 24.69 27.07
C TYR A 20 -7.34 25.79 26.02
N GLY A 21 -8.22 25.68 25.02
CA GLY A 21 -8.41 26.70 24.00
C GLY A 21 -9.14 27.96 24.52
N LEU A 22 -9.85 27.85 25.65
CA LEU A 22 -10.67 28.92 26.21
C LEU A 22 -10.43 29.07 27.73
N PRO A 23 -9.42 29.85 28.15
CA PRO A 23 -9.15 30.05 29.57
C PRO A 23 -10.37 30.64 30.30
N LEU A 24 -10.57 30.18 31.54
CA LEU A 24 -11.67 30.65 32.39
C LEU A 24 -11.48 32.15 32.66
N ARG A 25 -12.57 32.92 32.53
CA ARG A 25 -12.57 34.37 32.71
C ARG A 25 -13.37 34.70 33.96
N VAL A 26 -12.72 35.30 34.94
CA VAL A 26 -13.37 35.68 36.20
C VAL A 26 -13.36 37.20 36.31
N GLY A 27 -14.55 37.80 36.34
CA GLY A 27 -14.74 39.23 36.60
C GLY A 27 -14.87 39.49 38.10
N LYS A 28 -13.95 40.26 38.69
CA LYS A 28 -14.00 40.65 40.10
C LYS A 28 -14.60 42.05 40.23
N TYR A 29 -15.51 42.21 41.19
CA TYR A 29 -16.16 43.48 41.51
C TYR A 29 -16.03 43.81 43.01
N PRO A 30 -16.00 45.09 43.40
CA PRO A 30 -15.88 45.50 44.80
C PRO A 30 -17.16 45.20 45.61
N SER A 31 -16.99 44.92 46.90
CA SER A 31 -18.09 44.74 47.85
C SER A 31 -18.94 46.01 47.94
N GLY A 32 -20.17 45.95 47.45
CA GLY A 32 -21.10 47.09 47.35
C GLY A 32 -21.54 47.44 45.92
N ALA A 33 -21.03 46.74 44.90
CA ALA A 33 -21.42 46.97 43.50
C ALA A 33 -22.94 46.76 43.27
N SER A 34 -23.55 47.69 42.53
CA SER A 34 -24.98 47.64 42.19
C SER A 34 -25.31 46.50 41.22
N ALA A 35 -26.58 46.12 41.14
CA ALA A 35 -27.04 45.09 40.20
C ALA A 35 -26.73 45.45 38.73
N GLU A 36 -26.84 46.73 38.36
CA GLU A 36 -26.51 47.23 37.03
C GLU A 36 -25.02 47.06 36.73
N GLN A 37 -24.14 47.42 37.67
CA GLN A 37 -22.69 47.29 37.54
C GLN A 37 -22.25 45.83 37.36
N LYS A 38 -22.86 44.90 38.11
CA LYS A 38 -22.62 43.45 37.94
C LYS A 38 -23.04 42.97 36.55
N SER A 39 -24.19 43.44 36.06
CA SER A 39 -24.69 43.06 34.74
C SER A 39 -23.81 43.61 33.61
N ALA A 40 -23.27 44.83 33.75
CA ALA A 40 -22.37 45.44 32.79
C ALA A 40 -21.04 44.68 32.72
N LEU A 41 -20.47 44.30 33.87
CA LEU A 41 -19.27 43.47 33.92
C LEU A 41 -19.49 42.09 33.29
N MET A 42 -20.61 41.43 33.57
CA MET A 42 -20.94 40.14 32.96
C MET A 42 -21.03 40.21 31.43
N ARG A 43 -21.66 41.27 30.89
CA ARG A 43 -21.68 41.52 29.44
C ARG A 43 -20.28 41.73 28.88
N ALA A 44 -19.43 42.50 29.57
CA ALA A 44 -18.05 42.73 29.15
C ALA A 44 -17.22 41.43 29.14
N VAL A 45 -17.36 40.57 30.15
CA VAL A 45 -16.69 39.26 30.23
C VAL A 45 -17.13 38.35 29.07
N MET A 46 -18.41 38.33 28.73
CA MET A 46 -18.93 37.55 27.60
C MET A 46 -18.48 38.10 26.24
N ASP A 47 -18.44 39.42 26.08
CA ASP A 47 -18.11 40.06 24.79
C ASP A 47 -16.61 40.00 24.48
N ILE A 48 -15.74 40.13 25.51
CA ILE A 48 -14.29 39.96 25.38
C ILE A 48 -13.91 38.57 24.86
N GLY A 49 -14.77 37.57 25.11
CA GLY A 49 -14.55 36.21 24.66
C GLY A 49 -14.61 36.02 23.14
N ARG A 50 -15.32 36.90 22.41
CA ARG A 50 -15.40 36.88 20.94
C ARG A 50 -14.64 38.04 20.31
N ARG A 51 -14.56 39.19 20.98
CA ARG A 51 -13.85 40.39 20.53
C ARG A 51 -12.70 40.66 21.49
N ALA A 52 -11.47 40.66 21.01
CA ALA A 52 -10.28 40.80 21.85
C ALA A 52 -10.06 42.22 22.44
N GLY A 53 -11.13 42.90 22.88
CA GLY A 53 -11.06 44.24 23.47
C GLY A 53 -12.36 44.64 24.18
N GLY A 54 -12.23 45.37 25.29
CA GLY A 54 -13.35 45.89 26.07
C GLY A 54 -12.89 46.94 27.07
N ILE A 55 -13.82 47.81 27.49
CA ILE A 55 -13.58 48.86 28.49
C ILE A 55 -14.15 48.38 29.83
N ILE A 56 -13.32 48.40 30.88
CA ILE A 56 -13.71 48.01 32.23
C ILE A 56 -13.56 49.23 33.17
N PRO A 57 -14.56 49.55 34.01
CA PRO A 57 -14.46 50.65 34.97
C PRO A 57 -13.29 50.49 35.95
N ALA A 58 -12.65 51.59 36.32
CA ALA A 58 -11.55 51.60 37.29
C ALA A 58 -12.03 51.04 38.65
N GLY A 59 -11.43 49.93 39.09
CA GLY A 59 -11.81 49.19 40.32
C GLY A 59 -12.46 47.82 40.08
N MET A 60 -12.80 47.48 38.84
CA MET A 60 -13.12 46.11 38.42
C MET A 60 -11.93 45.50 37.69
N SER A 61 -11.69 44.20 37.86
CA SER A 61 -10.64 43.48 37.15
C SER A 61 -11.17 42.24 36.44
N LEU A 62 -10.55 41.93 35.32
CA LEU A 62 -10.73 40.68 34.60
C LEU A 62 -9.45 39.87 34.77
N GLU A 63 -9.58 38.67 35.33
CA GLU A 63 -8.48 37.73 35.43
C GLU A 63 -8.76 36.53 34.52
N PHE A 64 -7.73 36.14 33.76
CA PHE A 64 -7.71 34.89 33.03
C PHE A 64 -7.05 33.87 33.94
N GLU A 65 -7.83 32.92 34.45
CA GLU A 65 -7.24 31.78 35.15
C GLU A 65 -6.71 30.82 34.09
N ALA A 66 -5.39 30.62 34.10
CA ALA A 66 -4.77 29.62 33.27
C ALA A 66 -5.32 28.24 33.69
N ALA A 67 -5.81 27.47 32.71
CA ALA A 67 -6.13 26.07 32.93
C ALA A 67 -4.87 25.37 33.48
N ALA A 68 -5.02 24.61 34.57
CA ALA A 68 -3.89 23.97 35.24
C ALA A 68 -3.13 23.04 34.28
N ASN A 69 -1.81 23.27 34.08
CA ASN A 69 -0.91 22.53 33.18
C ASN A 69 -1.21 21.02 33.14
N GLY A 70 -2.05 20.61 32.21
CA GLY A 70 -2.51 19.26 31.98
C GLY A 70 -1.77 18.78 30.76
N GLN A 71 -1.26 17.57 30.84
CA GLN A 71 -0.57 16.94 29.73
C GLN A 71 -1.60 16.20 28.88
N SER A 72 -1.50 16.32 27.55
CA SER A 72 -2.31 15.56 26.60
C SER A 72 -1.91 14.08 26.54
N ASP A 73 -0.69 13.76 26.99
CA ASP A 73 -0.07 12.44 26.88
C ASP A 73 -0.90 11.28 27.47
N PRO A 74 -1.56 11.40 28.64
CA PRO A 74 -2.36 10.31 29.19
C PRO A 74 -3.55 9.94 28.29
N PHE A 75 -4.19 10.93 27.66
CA PHE A 75 -5.30 10.69 26.74
C PHE A 75 -4.82 9.97 25.49
N MET A 76 -3.73 10.47 24.89
CA MET A 76 -3.13 9.87 23.69
C MET A 76 -2.61 8.45 23.97
N ALA A 77 -2.04 8.21 25.14
CA ALA A 77 -1.59 6.88 25.56
C ALA A 77 -2.76 5.88 25.67
N MET A 78 -3.89 6.30 26.24
CA MET A 78 -5.09 5.46 26.34
C MET A 78 -5.70 5.19 24.97
N ILE A 79 -5.76 6.20 24.10
CA ILE A 79 -6.24 6.04 22.72
C ILE A 79 -5.36 5.04 21.97
N ALA A 80 -4.04 5.21 22.01
CA ALA A 80 -3.10 4.34 21.35
C ALA A 80 -3.09 2.91 21.92
N TRP A 81 -3.28 2.75 23.23
CA TRP A 81 -3.51 1.43 23.84
C TRP A 81 -4.78 0.78 23.30
N GLY A 82 -5.87 1.55 23.23
CA GLY A 82 -7.17 1.10 22.72
C GLY A 82 -7.09 0.62 21.27
N GLU A 83 -6.51 1.42 20.37
CA GLU A 83 -6.33 1.05 18.96
C GLU A 83 -5.49 -0.22 18.80
N ARG A 84 -4.35 -0.32 19.50
CA ARG A 84 -3.51 -1.52 19.45
C ARG A 84 -4.20 -2.76 19.98
N ALA A 85 -5.00 -2.63 21.02
CA ALA A 85 -5.77 -3.75 21.57
C ALA A 85 -6.85 -4.22 20.58
N ILE A 86 -7.53 -3.28 19.90
CA ILE A 86 -8.52 -3.59 18.86
C ILE A 86 -7.85 -4.28 17.67
N SER A 87 -6.74 -3.75 17.16
CA SER A 87 -5.99 -4.35 16.06
C SER A 87 -5.55 -5.78 16.37
N LYS A 88 -5.04 -6.03 17.59
CA LYS A 88 -4.71 -7.39 18.05
C LYS A 88 -5.92 -8.32 18.12
N ALA A 89 -7.06 -7.82 18.59
CA ALA A 89 -8.27 -8.64 18.73
C ALA A 89 -8.89 -9.01 17.37
N ILE A 90 -8.84 -8.12 16.38
CA ILE A 90 -9.48 -8.33 15.08
C ILE A 90 -8.50 -8.94 14.06
N LEU A 91 -7.34 -8.32 13.86
CA LEU A 91 -6.38 -8.74 12.84
C LEU A 91 -5.35 -9.76 13.37
N GLY A 92 -5.30 -9.98 14.68
CA GLY A 92 -4.30 -10.84 15.31
C GLY A 92 -2.93 -10.18 15.51
N GLY A 93 -2.80 -8.90 15.17
CA GLY A 93 -1.54 -8.16 15.30
C GLY A 93 -1.69 -6.66 15.00
N THR A 94 -0.61 -5.90 15.20
CA THR A 94 -0.62 -4.43 15.02
C THR A 94 0.22 -3.94 13.84
N LEU A 95 1.30 -4.65 13.47
CA LEU A 95 2.30 -4.12 12.53
C LEU A 95 1.83 -3.97 11.08
N THR A 96 0.82 -4.71 10.64
CA THR A 96 0.26 -4.57 9.30
C THR A 96 -0.59 -3.30 9.14
N SER A 97 -0.95 -2.64 10.25
CA SER A 97 -1.79 -1.44 10.26
C SER A 97 -1.11 -0.23 10.92
N GLU A 98 -0.21 -0.47 11.88
CA GLU A 98 0.65 0.52 12.52
C GLU A 98 2.11 0.14 12.25
N ALA A 99 2.63 0.54 11.09
CA ALA A 99 4.07 0.49 10.85
C ALA A 99 4.71 1.64 11.62
N GLY A 100 5.23 1.37 12.84
CA GLY A 100 6.09 2.33 13.51
C GLY A 100 7.42 2.50 12.76
N ASP A 101 8.21 3.52 13.12
CA ASP A 101 9.54 3.82 12.54
C ASP A 101 10.56 2.67 12.57
N LYS A 102 10.23 1.55 13.24
CA LYS A 102 11.07 0.36 13.41
C LYS A 102 10.37 -0.95 13.00
N GLY A 103 9.48 -0.91 12.02
CA GLY A 103 8.83 -2.11 11.49
C GLY A 103 9.80 -2.97 10.65
N ALA A 104 10.33 -4.06 11.21
CA ALA A 104 11.11 -5.03 10.44
C ALA A 104 10.19 -5.81 9.46
N ARG A 105 10.60 -5.93 8.19
CA ARG A 105 9.84 -6.61 7.12
C ARG A 105 9.45 -8.05 7.49
N SER A 106 10.35 -8.77 8.17
CA SER A 106 10.13 -10.12 8.69
C SER A 106 9.00 -10.19 9.73
N LEU A 107 8.83 -9.15 10.55
CA LEU A 107 7.75 -9.09 11.53
C LEU A 107 6.39 -8.86 10.83
N GLY A 108 6.37 -8.07 9.75
CA GLY A 108 5.18 -7.89 8.92
C GLY A 108 4.70 -9.19 8.27
N GLU A 109 5.61 -10.05 7.82
CA GLU A 109 5.29 -11.36 7.25
C GLU A 109 4.64 -12.29 8.28
N VAL A 110 5.17 -12.34 9.51
CA VAL A 110 4.58 -13.12 10.61
C VAL A 110 3.16 -12.63 10.93
N HIS A 111 2.95 -11.31 11.00
CA HIS A 111 1.63 -10.74 11.25
C HIS A 111 0.64 -11.06 10.12
N ASN A 112 1.11 -11.07 8.87
CA ASN A 112 0.29 -11.46 7.73
C ASN A 112 -0.08 -12.95 7.79
N ALA A 113 0.82 -13.82 8.26
CA ALA A 113 0.52 -15.23 8.48
C ALA A 113 -0.59 -15.43 9.52
N VAL A 114 -0.55 -14.71 10.65
CA VAL A 114 -1.63 -14.73 11.66
C VAL A 114 -2.95 -14.25 11.08
N ARG A 115 -2.93 -13.17 10.28
CA ARG A 115 -4.14 -12.66 9.60
C ARG A 115 -4.77 -13.73 8.71
N LYS A 116 -3.94 -14.48 7.97
CA LYS A 116 -4.39 -15.56 7.07
C LYS A 116 -4.93 -16.74 7.86
N GLU A 117 -4.36 -17.05 9.02
CA GLU A 117 -4.87 -18.08 9.92
C GLU A 117 -6.29 -17.74 10.43
N ILE A 118 -6.51 -16.49 10.87
CA ILE A 118 -7.82 -15.99 11.28
C ILE A 118 -8.82 -16.09 10.12
N ARG A 119 -8.44 -15.60 8.92
CA ARG A 119 -9.27 -15.73 7.70
C ARG A 119 -9.66 -17.20 7.45
N ASN A 120 -8.71 -18.11 7.52
CA ASN A 120 -8.96 -19.53 7.27
C ASN A 120 -9.87 -20.14 8.36
N ALA A 121 -9.75 -19.71 9.61
CA ALA A 121 -10.67 -20.10 10.68
C ALA A 121 -12.10 -19.60 10.39
N ASP A 122 -12.25 -18.34 9.98
CA ASP A 122 -13.56 -17.75 9.63
C ASP A 122 -14.20 -18.46 8.44
N LEU A 123 -13.43 -18.77 7.38
CA LEU A 123 -13.93 -19.52 6.23
C LEU A 123 -14.40 -20.93 6.62
N ARG A 124 -13.75 -21.60 7.57
CA ARG A 124 -14.25 -22.88 8.12
C ARG A 124 -15.56 -22.70 8.89
N GLN A 125 -15.76 -21.58 9.59
CA GLN A 125 -17.03 -21.27 10.25
C GLN A 125 -18.13 -21.05 9.21
N LEU A 126 -17.87 -20.24 8.18
CA LEU A 126 -18.81 -19.98 7.10
C LEU A 126 -19.17 -21.25 6.32
N SER A 127 -18.19 -22.11 6.02
CA SER A 127 -18.44 -23.41 5.37
C SER A 127 -19.43 -24.26 6.18
N ARG A 128 -19.33 -24.28 7.51
CA ARG A 128 -20.30 -24.99 8.37
C ARG A 128 -21.70 -24.40 8.25
N THR A 129 -21.82 -23.08 8.25
CA THR A 129 -23.10 -22.38 8.07
C THR A 129 -23.72 -22.69 6.71
N PHE A 130 -22.96 -22.57 5.61
CA PHE A 130 -23.47 -22.89 4.27
C PHE A 130 -23.88 -24.36 4.14
N ASN A 131 -23.09 -25.28 4.69
CA ASN A 131 -23.43 -26.70 4.65
C ASN A 131 -24.73 -27.01 5.41
N ARG A 132 -24.92 -26.39 6.58
CA ARG A 132 -26.10 -26.60 7.43
C ARG A 132 -27.35 -25.89 6.90
N ASP A 133 -27.22 -24.64 6.49
CA ASP A 133 -28.36 -23.74 6.27
C ASP A 133 -28.72 -23.56 4.79
N LEU A 134 -27.83 -23.93 3.86
CA LEU A 134 -28.07 -23.80 2.42
C LEU A 134 -28.04 -25.16 1.72
N ILE A 135 -26.93 -25.88 1.81
CA ILE A 135 -26.72 -27.12 1.04
C ILE A 135 -27.64 -28.24 1.53
N TYR A 136 -27.72 -28.46 2.84
CA TYR A 136 -28.59 -29.49 3.39
C TYR A 136 -30.07 -29.28 3.03
N PRO A 137 -30.68 -28.09 3.27
CA PRO A 137 -32.07 -27.85 2.88
C PRO A 137 -32.32 -28.04 1.38
N LEU A 138 -31.44 -27.52 0.51
CA LEU A 138 -31.59 -27.68 -0.94
C LEU A 138 -31.59 -29.15 -1.35
N LEU A 139 -30.68 -29.96 -0.81
CA LEU A 139 -30.67 -31.39 -1.11
C LEU A 139 -31.88 -32.10 -0.51
N ALA A 140 -32.28 -31.75 0.72
CA ALA A 140 -33.42 -32.38 1.38
C ALA A 140 -34.74 -32.13 0.65
N LEU A 141 -34.90 -30.94 0.04
CA LEU A 141 -36.06 -30.58 -0.77
C LEU A 141 -36.08 -31.30 -2.14
N ASN A 142 -34.91 -31.52 -2.74
CA ASN A 142 -34.82 -32.07 -4.10
C ASN A 142 -34.55 -33.59 -4.15
N SER A 143 -34.19 -34.20 -3.02
CA SER A 143 -33.86 -35.63 -2.99
C SER A 143 -35.05 -36.47 -2.51
N PRO A 144 -35.41 -37.55 -3.24
CA PRO A 144 -36.48 -38.45 -2.82
C PRO A 144 -36.06 -39.44 -1.72
N VAL A 145 -34.77 -39.45 -1.34
CA VAL A 145 -34.19 -40.40 -0.37
C VAL A 145 -33.73 -39.65 0.88
N PRO A 146 -33.90 -40.23 2.08
CA PRO A 146 -33.31 -39.67 3.30
C PRO A 146 -31.81 -39.47 3.16
N LEU A 147 -31.34 -38.25 3.43
CA LEU A 147 -29.93 -37.89 3.31
C LEU A 147 -29.17 -38.24 4.61
N ASP A 148 -28.01 -38.86 4.46
CA ASP A 148 -27.04 -39.03 5.55
C ASP A 148 -26.22 -37.74 5.73
N PRO A 149 -26.30 -37.05 6.89
CA PRO A 149 -25.53 -35.83 7.14
C PRO A 149 -24.01 -35.99 6.99
N ARG A 150 -23.48 -37.21 7.14
CA ARG A 150 -22.04 -37.49 6.98
C ARG A 150 -21.59 -37.52 5.52
N ARG A 151 -22.51 -37.70 4.58
CA ARG A 151 -22.24 -37.84 3.14
C ARG A 151 -22.66 -36.62 2.32
N LEU A 152 -23.02 -35.53 2.99
CA LEU A 152 -23.37 -34.29 2.30
C LEU A 152 -22.14 -33.70 1.60
N PRO A 153 -22.30 -33.18 0.37
CA PRO A 153 -21.24 -32.40 -0.26
C PRO A 153 -20.91 -31.19 0.62
N ARG A 154 -19.63 -30.85 0.68
CA ARG A 154 -19.14 -29.75 1.51
C ARG A 154 -18.62 -28.62 0.65
N LEU A 155 -19.06 -27.41 0.93
CA LEU A 155 -18.43 -26.22 0.37
C LEU A 155 -17.04 -26.05 0.99
N VAL A 156 -16.01 -26.08 0.15
CA VAL A 156 -14.61 -25.85 0.54
C VAL A 156 -14.13 -24.58 -0.14
N PHE A 157 -13.65 -23.64 0.67
CA PHE A 157 -13.02 -22.43 0.15
C PHE A 157 -11.58 -22.73 -0.24
N ASP A 158 -11.18 -22.24 -1.41
CA ASP A 158 -9.78 -22.25 -1.79
C ASP A 158 -9.03 -21.15 -1.02
N THR A 159 -8.21 -21.57 -0.06
CA THR A 159 -7.38 -20.68 0.76
C THR A 159 -5.90 -20.83 0.44
N LEU A 160 -5.55 -21.56 -0.62
CA LEU A 160 -4.17 -21.71 -1.03
C LEU A 160 -3.69 -20.38 -1.60
N GLU A 161 -2.52 -19.97 -1.16
CA GLU A 161 -1.89 -18.76 -1.65
C GLU A 161 -0.86 -19.17 -2.67
N CYS A 162 -0.80 -18.43 -3.79
CA CYS A 162 0.25 -18.64 -4.77
C CYS A 162 1.58 -18.38 -4.06
N GLU A 163 2.37 -19.43 -3.89
CA GLU A 163 3.75 -19.30 -3.43
C GLU A 163 4.53 -18.51 -4.48
N ASP A 164 5.62 -17.86 -4.07
CA ASP A 164 6.41 -17.03 -4.97
C ASP A 164 6.81 -17.80 -6.24
N MET A 165 6.24 -17.40 -7.38
CA MET A 165 6.45 -18.05 -8.67
C MET A 165 7.93 -18.06 -9.05
N ALA A 166 8.70 -17.05 -8.62
CA ALA A 166 10.14 -16.99 -8.87
C ALA A 166 10.88 -18.09 -8.11
N SER A 167 10.61 -18.24 -6.81
CA SER A 167 11.16 -19.31 -5.97
C SER A 167 10.86 -20.70 -6.53
N PHE A 168 9.64 -20.93 -7.04
CA PHE A 168 9.26 -22.21 -7.66
C PHE A 168 9.92 -22.44 -9.02
N ALA A 169 9.99 -21.39 -9.85
CA ALA A 169 10.65 -21.47 -11.16
C ALA A 169 12.14 -21.84 -11.02
N GLU A 170 12.79 -21.42 -9.93
CA GLU A 170 14.17 -21.79 -9.64
C GLU A 170 14.31 -23.18 -8.99
N ALA A 171 13.39 -23.55 -8.10
CA ALA A 171 13.48 -24.79 -7.31
C ALA A 171 13.03 -26.04 -8.08
N ILE A 172 11.96 -25.97 -8.88
CA ILE A 172 11.41 -27.14 -9.60
C ILE A 172 12.46 -27.79 -10.52
N PRO A 173 13.20 -27.05 -11.38
CA PRO A 173 14.20 -27.66 -12.26
C PRO A 173 15.31 -28.36 -11.48
N LYS A 174 15.73 -27.80 -10.34
CA LYS A 174 16.76 -28.41 -9.47
C LYS A 174 16.24 -29.69 -8.82
N LEU A 175 15.00 -29.71 -8.33
CA LEU A 175 14.40 -30.88 -7.70
C LEU A 175 14.08 -31.99 -8.71
N ALA A 176 13.74 -31.64 -9.95
CA ALA A 176 13.46 -32.59 -11.03
C ALA A 176 14.68 -33.46 -11.41
N THR A 177 15.90 -33.05 -11.03
CA THR A 177 17.11 -33.86 -11.25
C THR A 177 17.19 -35.10 -10.35
N GLY A 178 16.48 -35.12 -9.22
CA GLY A 178 16.53 -36.21 -8.23
C GLY A 178 15.17 -36.77 -7.82
N MET A 179 14.06 -36.18 -8.27
CA MET A 179 12.69 -36.58 -7.93
C MET A 179 11.77 -36.50 -9.16
N ALA A 180 10.94 -37.53 -9.36
CA ALA A 180 9.87 -37.48 -10.34
C ALA A 180 8.69 -36.65 -9.80
N ILE A 181 8.45 -35.47 -10.40
CA ILE A 181 7.38 -34.55 -10.00
C ILE A 181 6.26 -34.61 -11.05
N PRO A 182 5.00 -34.92 -10.67
CA PRO A 182 3.87 -34.92 -11.61
C PRO A 182 3.60 -33.52 -12.17
N VAL A 183 3.35 -33.43 -13.48
CA VAL A 183 3.03 -32.16 -14.15
C VAL A 183 1.72 -31.55 -13.62
N SER A 184 0.72 -32.39 -13.30
CA SER A 184 -0.53 -31.93 -12.69
C SER A 184 -0.32 -31.22 -11.36
N TRP A 185 0.63 -31.71 -10.55
CA TRP A 185 0.97 -31.09 -9.27
C TRP A 185 1.58 -29.69 -9.45
N ILE A 186 2.32 -29.45 -10.54
CA ILE A 186 2.90 -28.14 -10.85
C ILE A 186 1.79 -27.14 -11.20
N TYR A 187 0.86 -27.51 -12.08
CA TYR A 187 -0.29 -26.67 -12.42
C TYR A 187 -1.16 -26.35 -11.20
N ASP A 188 -1.43 -27.36 -10.36
CA ASP A 188 -2.19 -27.19 -9.12
C ASP A 188 -1.50 -26.23 -8.13
N LYS A 189 -0.18 -26.34 -8.00
CA LYS A 189 0.63 -25.51 -7.10
C LYS A 189 0.82 -24.08 -7.59
N LEU A 190 1.08 -23.88 -8.88
CA LEU A 190 1.27 -22.57 -9.48
C LEU A 190 -0.05 -21.86 -9.85
N ARG A 191 -1.19 -22.55 -9.70
CA ARG A 191 -2.52 -22.06 -10.12
C ARG A 191 -2.58 -21.64 -11.58
N ILE A 192 -1.75 -22.25 -12.42
CA ILE A 192 -1.81 -22.10 -13.87
C ILE A 192 -2.80 -23.15 -14.37
N PRO A 193 -3.86 -22.79 -15.10
CA PRO A 193 -4.77 -23.77 -15.67
C PRO A 193 -4.04 -24.61 -16.72
N VAL A 194 -4.43 -25.87 -16.83
CA VAL A 194 -4.00 -26.69 -17.97
C VAL A 194 -4.70 -26.13 -19.21
N PRO A 195 -3.96 -25.81 -20.29
CA PRO A 195 -4.57 -25.29 -21.51
C PRO A 195 -5.54 -26.33 -22.08
N ASP A 196 -6.73 -25.89 -22.48
CA ASP A 196 -7.74 -26.78 -23.06
C ASP A 196 -7.57 -26.86 -24.59
N GLY A 197 -7.36 -28.06 -25.10
CA GLY A 197 -7.26 -28.33 -26.54
C GLY A 197 -6.20 -27.48 -27.26
N ASN A 198 -6.66 -26.48 -28.03
CA ASN A 198 -5.84 -25.66 -28.93
C ASN A 198 -5.73 -24.19 -28.46
N GLU A 199 -5.90 -23.94 -27.16
CA GLU A 199 -5.71 -22.63 -26.55
C GLU A 199 -4.28 -22.12 -26.76
N ALA A 200 -4.14 -20.83 -27.06
CA ALA A 200 -2.83 -20.23 -27.30
C ALA A 200 -2.01 -20.18 -26.01
N VAL A 201 -0.93 -20.96 -25.95
CA VAL A 201 -0.01 -21.01 -24.80
C VAL A 201 1.12 -20.01 -25.00
N PHE A 202 1.44 -19.25 -23.95
CA PHE A 202 2.60 -18.37 -23.96
C PHE A 202 3.89 -19.20 -24.01
N THR A 203 4.65 -19.08 -25.10
CA THR A 203 5.96 -19.71 -25.25
C THR A 203 7.06 -18.66 -25.26
N VAL A 204 8.01 -18.77 -24.35
CA VAL A 204 9.27 -18.05 -24.46
C VAL A 204 10.15 -18.84 -25.43
N SER A 205 10.55 -18.24 -26.54
CA SER A 205 11.53 -18.86 -27.43
C SER A 205 12.84 -19.02 -26.66
N SER A 206 13.13 -20.24 -26.18
CA SER A 206 14.47 -20.54 -25.67
C SER A 206 15.46 -20.32 -26.82
N PRO A 207 16.59 -19.59 -26.63
CA PRO A 207 17.61 -19.54 -27.65
C PRO A 207 18.04 -20.98 -27.96
N PRO A 208 18.05 -21.40 -29.23
CA PRO A 208 18.38 -22.77 -29.58
C PRO A 208 19.80 -23.05 -29.10
N ALA A 209 19.95 -24.10 -28.29
CA ALA A 209 21.26 -24.68 -28.03
C ALA A 209 21.88 -25.00 -29.39
N VAL A 210 23.02 -24.38 -29.68
CA VAL A 210 23.72 -24.47 -30.97
C VAL A 210 24.15 -25.93 -31.19
N ALA A 211 23.29 -26.69 -31.86
CA ALA A 211 23.64 -27.97 -32.44
C ALA A 211 24.19 -27.67 -33.84
N HIS A 212 25.51 -27.78 -33.99
CA HIS A 212 26.14 -27.77 -35.30
C HIS A 212 25.66 -29.00 -36.08
N THR A 213 24.78 -28.82 -37.05
CA THR A 213 24.62 -29.79 -38.14
C THR A 213 24.12 -29.08 -39.38
N ALA A 214 24.97 -29.08 -40.40
CA ALA A 214 24.69 -28.57 -41.73
C ALA A 214 23.55 -29.37 -42.39
N LEU A 215 22.68 -28.71 -43.16
CA LEU A 215 22.59 -28.81 -44.63
C LEU A 215 21.24 -28.26 -45.13
N SER A 216 21.33 -27.22 -45.96
CA SER A 216 20.44 -26.80 -47.05
C SER A 216 18.91 -26.77 -46.87
N ALA A 217 18.34 -25.57 -46.94
CA ALA A 217 17.38 -25.23 -48.01
C ALA A 217 17.16 -23.71 -48.07
N THR A 218 17.06 -23.23 -49.31
CA THR A 218 16.94 -21.85 -49.77
C THR A 218 15.77 -21.08 -49.17
N LEU A 219 16.05 -19.90 -48.60
CA LEU A 219 15.06 -18.85 -48.38
C LEU A 219 15.33 -17.71 -49.37
N THR A 220 14.41 -17.51 -50.31
CA THR A 220 14.20 -16.22 -50.94
C THR A 220 13.84 -15.20 -49.86
N PRO A 221 14.46 -14.01 -49.82
CA PRO A 221 14.11 -13.00 -48.83
C PRO A 221 12.77 -12.37 -49.25
N ALA A 222 11.71 -12.64 -48.48
CA ALA A 222 10.60 -11.70 -48.41
C ALA A 222 11.10 -10.46 -47.66
N ALA A 223 10.84 -9.27 -48.23
CA ALA A 223 11.30 -7.99 -47.72
C ALA A 223 10.90 -7.80 -46.24
N PRO A 224 11.77 -7.18 -45.41
CA PRO A 224 11.37 -6.84 -44.05
C PRO A 224 10.31 -5.74 -44.14
N ILE A 225 9.11 -6.03 -43.64
CA ILE A 225 8.23 -4.99 -43.15
C ILE A 225 8.88 -4.57 -41.84
N THR A 226 9.65 -3.48 -41.87
CA THR A 226 10.20 -2.87 -40.66
C THR A 226 9.04 -2.27 -39.89
N ASP A 227 8.58 -2.95 -38.84
CA ASP A 227 7.60 -2.40 -37.91
C ASP A 227 8.23 -1.20 -37.17
N ALA A 228 7.39 -0.23 -36.78
CA ALA A 228 7.81 0.97 -36.05
C ALA A 228 8.60 0.64 -34.76
N LEU A 229 8.38 -0.55 -34.20
CA LEU A 229 9.08 -1.07 -33.02
C LEU A 229 10.54 -1.42 -33.31
N ASP A 230 10.86 -1.97 -34.48
CA ASP A 230 12.24 -2.31 -34.87
C ASP A 230 13.07 -1.05 -35.13
N ALA A 231 12.46 -0.01 -35.69
CA ALA A 231 13.13 1.29 -35.90
C ALA A 231 13.44 1.99 -34.56
N VAL A 232 12.59 1.80 -33.55
CA VAL A 232 12.75 2.32 -32.20
C VAL A 232 13.78 1.52 -31.42
N GLU A 233 13.80 0.20 -31.56
CA GLU A 233 14.84 -0.67 -30.99
C GLU A 233 16.22 -0.32 -31.55
N THR A 234 16.30 0.04 -32.85
CA THR A 234 17.55 0.49 -33.47
C THR A 234 17.98 1.88 -32.99
N ALA A 235 17.03 2.75 -32.60
CA ALA A 235 17.30 4.11 -32.10
C ALA A 235 17.57 4.18 -30.59
N LEU A 236 17.06 3.21 -29.82
CA LEU A 236 17.21 3.05 -28.36
C LEU A 236 18.09 1.84 -28.03
N ASP A 237 19.12 1.59 -28.84
CA ASP A 237 20.03 0.50 -28.58
C ASP A 237 20.64 0.65 -27.16
N ALA A 238 20.79 -0.46 -26.44
CA ALA A 238 21.25 -0.45 -25.05
C ALA A 238 22.60 0.27 -24.90
N THR A 239 23.43 0.26 -25.95
CA THR A 239 24.69 0.99 -26.05
C THR A 239 24.50 2.51 -26.09
N GLY A 240 23.59 3.03 -26.91
CA GLY A 240 23.29 4.46 -26.99
C GLY A 240 22.63 4.99 -25.73
N LEU A 241 21.74 4.21 -25.12
CA LEU A 241 21.09 4.59 -23.87
C LEU A 241 22.11 4.69 -22.72
N ASN A 242 22.99 3.69 -22.57
CA ASN A 242 24.05 3.72 -21.56
C ASN A 242 25.02 4.88 -21.80
N ALA A 243 25.43 5.12 -23.05
CA ALA A 243 26.32 6.23 -23.39
C ALA A 243 25.73 7.62 -23.05
N SER A 244 24.40 7.76 -23.09
CA SER A 244 23.69 8.99 -22.71
C SER A 244 23.39 9.11 -21.21
N ALA A 245 23.22 7.98 -20.50
CA ALA A 245 22.88 7.93 -19.09
C ALA A 245 24.10 7.92 -18.16
N ASP A 246 25.22 7.35 -18.60
CA ASP A 246 26.46 7.25 -17.82
C ASP A 246 27.03 8.61 -17.38
N PRO A 247 27.07 9.67 -18.22
CA PRO A 247 27.57 10.99 -17.81
C PRO A 247 26.68 11.64 -16.76
N LEU A 248 25.36 11.42 -16.86
CA LEU A 248 24.36 11.94 -15.94
C LEU A 248 24.50 11.27 -14.57
N LEU A 249 24.71 9.96 -14.53
CA LEU A 249 24.80 9.19 -13.28
C LEU A 249 26.21 9.20 -12.64
N ALA A 250 27.25 9.58 -13.39
CA ALA A 250 28.63 9.64 -12.91
C ALA A 250 28.82 10.35 -11.55
N PRO A 251 28.29 11.57 -11.29
CA PRO A 251 28.45 12.25 -10.00
C PRO A 251 27.76 11.50 -8.84
N VAL A 252 26.61 10.87 -9.10
CA VAL A 252 25.89 10.06 -8.10
C VAL A 252 26.65 8.76 -7.80
N ILE A 253 27.18 8.11 -8.83
CA ILE A 253 27.99 6.89 -8.69
C ILE A 253 29.29 7.20 -7.93
N ALA A 254 29.91 8.36 -8.17
CA ALA A 254 31.09 8.80 -7.43
C ALA A 254 30.76 9.06 -5.95
N ALA A 255 29.66 9.77 -5.65
CA ALA A 255 29.21 10.01 -4.29
C ALA A 255 28.92 8.71 -3.51
N ILE A 256 28.29 7.73 -4.16
CA ILE A 256 28.04 6.40 -3.57
C ILE A 256 29.35 5.68 -3.24
N ARG A 257 30.36 5.76 -4.11
CA ARG A 257 31.65 5.09 -3.92
C ARG A 257 32.50 5.71 -2.82
N GLU A 258 32.45 7.03 -2.64
CA GLU A 258 33.29 7.74 -1.67
C GLU A 258 32.66 7.83 -0.27
N GLN A 259 31.34 8.06 -0.19
CA GLN A 259 30.67 8.44 1.05
C GLN A 259 29.59 7.44 1.49
N GLY A 260 29.34 6.42 0.67
CA GLY A 260 28.32 5.40 0.91
C GLY A 260 26.92 5.83 0.44
N PRO A 261 25.98 4.86 0.36
CA PRO A 261 24.68 5.05 -0.29
C PRO A 261 23.75 6.03 0.45
N GLU A 262 23.88 6.14 1.78
CA GLU A 262 23.01 6.99 2.60
C GLU A 262 23.38 8.47 2.47
N ALA A 263 24.68 8.80 2.49
CA ALA A 263 25.18 10.16 2.26
C ALA A 263 24.97 10.63 0.80
N ALA A 264 25.06 9.69 -0.17
CA ALA A 264 24.81 9.99 -1.57
C ALA A 264 23.34 10.37 -1.86
N LEU A 265 22.38 9.83 -1.10
CA LEU A 265 20.96 10.19 -1.23
C LEU A 265 20.68 11.62 -0.76
N GLU A 266 21.33 12.08 0.31
CA GLU A 266 21.21 13.47 0.77
C GLU A 266 21.85 14.45 -0.22
N GLN A 267 22.98 14.07 -0.82
CA GLN A 267 23.66 14.88 -1.83
C GLN A 267 22.98 14.84 -3.21
N ALA A 268 22.21 13.80 -3.51
CA ALA A 268 21.49 13.69 -4.78
C ALA A 268 20.54 14.88 -5.02
N ALA A 269 19.91 15.41 -3.96
CA ALA A 269 19.04 16.59 -4.07
C ALA A 269 19.81 17.88 -4.43
N ILE A 270 21.11 17.95 -4.11
CA ILE A 270 21.99 19.08 -4.41
C ILE A 270 22.65 18.91 -5.79
N LEU A 271 22.96 17.67 -6.16
CA LEU A 271 23.59 17.34 -7.44
C LEU A 271 22.61 17.33 -8.61
N TYR A 272 21.32 17.04 -8.35
CA TYR A 272 20.28 16.95 -9.38
C TYR A 272 20.16 18.17 -10.31
N PRO A 273 20.21 19.43 -9.82
CA PRO A 273 20.14 20.62 -10.67
C PRO A 273 21.39 20.86 -11.54
N GLU A 274 22.51 20.19 -11.25
CA GLU A 274 23.79 20.36 -11.96
C GLU A 274 24.06 19.24 -13.00
N MET A 275 23.17 18.26 -13.11
CA MET A 275 23.31 17.15 -14.05
C MET A 275 23.03 17.59 -15.49
N ASP A 276 23.92 17.25 -16.42
CA ASP A 276 23.74 17.52 -17.86
C ASP A 276 22.82 16.47 -18.48
N ASP A 277 21.55 16.81 -18.64
CA ASP A 277 20.48 15.96 -19.17
C ASP A 277 20.30 16.07 -20.69
N ARG A 278 21.09 16.92 -21.37
CA ARG A 278 20.92 17.25 -22.79
C ARG A 278 21.02 16.03 -23.70
N ALA A 279 21.99 15.16 -23.47
CA ALA A 279 22.21 13.98 -24.29
C ALA A 279 21.04 12.98 -24.18
N LEU A 280 20.49 12.82 -22.98
CA LEU A 280 19.33 11.96 -22.73
C LEU A 280 18.06 12.55 -23.33
N ILE A 281 17.86 13.86 -23.19
CA ILE A 281 16.74 14.59 -23.81
C ILE A 281 16.80 14.46 -25.34
N GLU A 282 17.96 14.62 -25.96
CA GLU A 282 18.11 14.51 -27.42
C GLU A 282 17.77 13.10 -27.92
N LEU A 283 18.22 12.06 -27.20
CA LEU A 283 17.94 10.67 -27.53
C LEU A 283 16.44 10.38 -27.44
N LEU A 284 15.80 10.73 -26.31
CA LEU A 284 14.37 10.53 -26.12
C LEU A 284 13.54 11.33 -27.13
N THR A 285 13.95 12.57 -27.43
CA THR A 285 13.28 13.40 -28.45
C THR A 285 13.33 12.74 -29.83
N ARG A 286 14.48 12.20 -30.23
CA ARG A 286 14.63 11.48 -31.51
C ARG A 286 13.79 10.20 -31.55
N ALA A 287 13.74 9.46 -30.44
CA ALA A 287 12.90 8.26 -30.33
C ALA A 287 11.40 8.58 -30.43
N THR A 288 10.93 9.62 -29.71
CA THR A 288 9.54 10.06 -29.79
C THR A 288 9.17 10.63 -31.15
N PHE A 289 10.11 11.34 -31.80
CA PHE A 289 9.90 11.87 -33.14
C PHE A 289 9.80 10.76 -34.19
N ALA A 290 10.65 9.72 -34.09
CA ALA A 290 10.56 8.55 -34.96
C ALA A 290 9.20 7.84 -34.80
N LEU A 291 8.73 7.66 -33.56
CA LEU A 291 7.41 7.10 -33.27
C LEU A 291 6.27 7.95 -33.84
N GLU A 292 6.35 9.28 -33.72
CA GLU A 292 5.30 10.16 -34.24
C GLU A 292 5.25 10.17 -35.77
N VAL A 293 6.40 10.13 -36.45
CA VAL A 293 6.47 10.07 -37.92
C VAL A 293 5.93 8.75 -38.45
N TRP A 294 6.31 7.63 -37.82
CA TRP A 294 5.80 6.31 -38.19
C TRP A 294 4.29 6.18 -37.90
N GLY A 295 3.84 6.64 -36.74
CA GLY A 295 2.41 6.65 -36.41
C GLY A 295 1.56 7.48 -37.38
N ARG A 296 2.12 8.55 -37.95
CA ARG A 296 1.45 9.33 -39.02
C ARG A 296 1.46 8.63 -40.38
N LEU A 297 2.52 7.89 -40.71
CA LEU A 297 2.61 7.14 -41.96
C LEU A 297 1.63 5.96 -41.98
N ASP A 298 1.55 5.21 -40.87
CA ASP A 298 0.62 4.08 -40.73
C ASP A 298 -0.84 4.55 -40.75
N ALA A 299 -1.14 5.70 -40.14
CA ALA A 299 -2.49 6.29 -40.17
C ALA A 299 -2.96 6.75 -41.56
N THR A 300 -2.07 6.83 -42.56
CA THR A 300 -2.41 7.21 -43.95
C THR A 300 -2.48 6.02 -44.91
N THR A 301 -2.24 4.79 -44.43
CA THR A 301 -2.26 3.56 -45.24
C THR A 301 -3.52 2.69 -45.09
N ASP A 302 -4.54 3.18 -44.37
CA ASP A 302 -5.93 2.71 -44.35
C ASP A 302 -6.88 3.70 -45.05
#